data_AF-A0A8X6FE61-F1
#
_entry.id   AF-A0A8X6FE61-F1
#
_cell.length_a   1.000
_cell.length_b   1.000
_cell.length_c   1.000
_cell.angle_alpha   90.00
_cell.angle_beta   90.00
_cell.angle_gamma   90.00
#
_symmetry.space_group_name_H-M   'P 1'
#
loop_
_entity.id
_entity.type
_entity.pdbx_description
1 polymer ?
#
loop_
_entity_poly.entity_id
_entity_poly.type
_entity_poly.pdbx_seq_one_letter_code
_entity_poly.pdbx_strand_id
1 'polypeptide(L)'
;MIESKLKADGLDIMNCRAQVYDNAAAMAGCPTGVQQRIKDIILNAEFVPCLNLSLNLVCIHSASLEVNSVTFFGTLEPCYSFFRTSTYGLEVLESTGKGLKRIQDTR
;
A
#
# COMPACT_ATOMS: atom_id res chain seq x y z
N MET A 1 2.91 18.28 -11.30
CA MET A 1 2.89 16.80 -11.11
C MET A 1 1.52 16.31 -10.63
N ILE A 2 0.88 16.87 -9.60
CA ILE A 2 -0.55 16.61 -9.31
C ILE A 2 -1.48 17.71 -9.85
N GLU A 3 -1.14 18.98 -9.64
CA GLU A 3 -1.91 20.12 -10.19
C GLU A 3 -2.01 20.10 -11.71
N SER A 4 -0.90 19.77 -12.39
CA SER A 4 -0.87 19.63 -13.84
C SER A 4 -1.80 18.52 -14.34
N LYS A 5 -1.93 17.42 -13.58
CA LYS A 5 -2.80 16.31 -13.92
C LYS A 5 -4.27 16.65 -13.66
N LEU A 6 -4.56 17.24 -12.49
CA LEU A 6 -5.90 17.73 -12.15
C LEU A 6 -6.40 18.73 -13.21
N LYS A 7 -5.55 19.68 -13.61
CA LYS A 7 -5.87 20.64 -14.67
C LYS A 7 -6.12 19.97 -16.02
N ALA A 8 -5.31 18.98 -16.40
CA ALA A 8 -5.52 18.21 -17.63
C ALA A 8 -6.82 17.40 -17.61
N ASP A 9 -7.25 16.95 -16.44
CA ASP A 9 -8.51 16.22 -16.23
C ASP A 9 -9.71 17.16 -16.01
N GLY A 10 -9.52 18.49 -16.12
CA GLY A 10 -10.58 19.49 -15.92
C GLY A 10 -11.03 19.67 -14.48
N LEU A 11 -10.23 19.20 -13.51
CA LEU A 11 -10.50 19.31 -12.08
C LEU A 11 -9.77 20.53 -11.51
N ASP A 12 -10.54 21.48 -10.99
CA ASP A 12 -9.99 22.62 -10.27
C ASP A 12 -9.59 22.19 -8.85
N ILE A 13 -8.30 22.33 -8.55
CA ILE A 13 -7.75 22.00 -7.24
C ILE A 13 -8.47 22.78 -6.13
N MET A 14 -8.91 24.02 -6.37
CA MET A 14 -9.59 24.88 -5.38
C MET A 14 -10.87 24.26 -4.81
N ASN A 15 -11.45 23.27 -5.51
CA ASN A 15 -12.61 22.51 -5.05
C ASN A 15 -12.24 21.31 -4.17
N CYS A 16 -10.97 21.00 -3.97
CA CYS A 16 -10.51 19.94 -3.09
C CYS A 16 -10.89 20.26 -1.63
N ARG A 17 -11.64 19.36 -1.01
CA ARG A 17 -12.04 19.44 0.41
C ARG A 17 -11.36 18.38 1.27
N ALA A 18 -11.03 17.25 0.68
CA ALA A 18 -10.40 16.15 1.37
C ALA A 18 -9.41 15.44 0.46
N GLN A 19 -8.41 14.83 1.09
CA GLN A 19 -7.32 14.09 0.47
C GLN A 19 -7.28 12.71 1.11
N VAL A 20 -7.46 11.64 0.32
CA VAL A 20 -7.51 10.27 0.82
C VAL A 20 -6.62 9.36 -0.02
N TYR A 21 -5.51 8.92 0.55
CA TYR A 21 -4.54 8.03 -0.11
C TYR A 21 -3.60 7.38 0.91
N ASP A 22 -2.56 6.67 0.45
CA ASP A 22 -1.64 5.92 1.31
C ASP A 22 -0.81 6.81 2.26
N ASN A 23 -0.27 6.20 3.31
CA ASN A 23 0.60 6.86 4.29
C ASN A 23 2.07 6.84 3.90
N ALA A 24 2.40 6.58 2.63
CA ALA A 24 3.79 6.60 2.20
C ALA A 24 4.37 8.00 2.40
N ALA A 25 5.67 8.09 2.71
CA ALA A 25 6.32 9.37 2.97
C ALA A 25 6.18 10.37 1.79
N ALA A 26 6.12 9.87 0.55
CA ALA A 26 5.88 10.69 -0.63
C ALA A 26 4.47 11.33 -0.65
N MET A 27 3.49 10.71 0.01
CA MET A 27 2.10 11.14 0.03
C MET A 27 1.77 11.91 1.31
N ALA A 28 1.96 11.28 2.47
CA ALA A 28 1.60 11.82 3.78
C ALA A 28 2.72 12.61 4.47
N GLY A 29 3.96 12.53 3.96
CA GLY A 29 5.11 13.15 4.60
C GLY A 29 5.09 14.68 4.58
N CYS A 30 5.75 15.28 5.56
CA CYS A 30 5.99 16.71 5.67
C CYS A 30 7.51 16.97 5.69
N PRO A 31 8.04 17.97 4.97
CA PRO A 31 7.30 19.04 4.27
C PRO A 31 7.00 18.75 2.79
N THR A 32 7.57 17.67 2.22
CA THR A 32 7.60 17.50 0.76
C THR A 32 6.49 16.64 0.18
N GLY A 33 5.66 16.00 1.02
CA GLY A 33 4.63 15.08 0.58
C GLY A 33 3.45 15.77 -0.10
N VAL A 34 2.66 14.99 -0.84
CA VAL A 34 1.47 15.49 -1.56
C VAL A 34 0.49 16.19 -0.61
N GLN A 35 0.27 15.67 0.60
CA GLN A 35 -0.69 16.28 1.53
C GLN A 35 -0.33 17.71 1.88
N GLN A 36 0.97 17.97 2.04
CA GLN A 36 1.47 19.28 2.45
C GLN A 36 1.34 20.25 1.28
N ARG A 37 1.74 19.84 0.08
CA ARG A 37 1.62 20.67 -1.13
C ARG A 37 0.18 21.09 -1.41
N ILE A 38 -0.79 20.19 -1.23
CA ILE A 38 -2.21 20.53 -1.42
C ILE A 38 -2.70 21.44 -0.29
N LYS A 39 -2.26 21.22 0.96
CA LYS A 39 -2.58 22.11 2.10
C LYS A 39 -1.99 23.51 1.96
N ASP A 40 -0.82 23.64 1.33
CA ASP A 40 -0.18 24.93 1.06
C ASP A 40 -1.01 25.77 0.06
N ILE A 41 -1.81 25.12 -0.79
CA ILE A 41 -2.72 25.77 -1.74
C ILE A 41 -4.10 25.98 -1.09
N ILE A 42 -4.61 24.96 -0.39
CA ILE A 42 -5.93 24.95 0.24
C ILE A 42 -5.79 24.43 1.66
N LEU A 43 -5.70 25.38 2.59
CA LEU A 43 -5.51 25.07 4.01
C LEU A 43 -6.60 24.14 4.57
N ASN A 44 -7.83 24.24 4.04
CA ASN A 44 -8.99 23.47 4.49
C ASN A 44 -9.12 22.09 3.84
N ALA A 45 -8.17 21.66 2.99
CA ALA A 45 -8.20 20.33 2.38
C ALA A 45 -7.67 19.28 3.37
N GLU A 46 -8.57 18.66 4.13
CA GLU A 46 -8.20 17.70 5.18
C GLU A 46 -7.60 16.42 4.60
N PHE A 47 -6.51 15.97 5.20
CA PHE A 47 -5.90 14.69 4.84
C PHE A 47 -6.41 13.59 5.76
N VAL A 48 -6.91 12.51 5.16
CA VAL A 48 -7.34 11.30 5.84
C VAL A 48 -6.55 10.12 5.29
N PRO A 49 -5.84 9.36 6.14
CA PRO A 49 -5.11 8.18 5.68
C PRO A 49 -6.09 7.12 5.16
N CYS A 50 -5.70 6.40 4.10
CA CYS A 50 -6.51 5.33 3.53
C CYS A 50 -6.86 4.26 4.58
N LEU A 51 -8.15 4.05 4.84
CA LEU A 51 -8.64 3.10 5.84
C LEU A 51 -8.16 1.67 5.57
N ASN A 52 -8.14 1.24 4.30
CA ASN A 52 -7.67 -0.10 3.94
C ASN A 52 -6.22 -0.33 4.35
N LEU A 53 -5.36 0.67 4.14
CA LEU A 53 -3.95 0.60 4.57
C LEU A 53 -3.85 0.59 6.09
N SER A 54 -4.57 1.49 6.76
CA SER A 54 -4.61 1.54 8.22
C SER A 54 -5.06 0.21 8.84
N LEU A 55 -6.09 -0.41 8.27
CA LEU A 55 -6.59 -1.71 8.70
C LEU A 55 -5.56 -2.82 8.47
N ASN A 56 -4.91 -2.84 7.30
CA ASN A 56 -3.83 -3.80 7.03
C ASN A 56 -2.68 -3.68 8.04
N LEU A 57 -2.29 -2.45 8.40
CA LEU A 57 -1.26 -2.21 9.42
C LEU A 57 -1.69 -2.71 10.81
N VAL A 58 -2.96 -2.49 11.20
CA VAL A 58 -3.51 -3.04 12.45
C VAL A 58 -3.45 -4.57 12.43
N CYS A 59 -3.89 -5.21 11.35
CA CYS A 59 -3.83 -6.67 11.23
C CYS A 59 -2.39 -7.20 11.32
N ILE A 60 -1.44 -6.57 10.62
CA ILE A 60 -0.02 -6.93 10.69
C ILE A 60 0.51 -6.78 12.12
N HIS A 61 0.19 -5.66 12.78
CA HIS A 61 0.61 -5.43 14.15
C HIS A 61 0.03 -6.48 15.10
N SER A 62 -1.28 -6.73 15.07
CA SER A 62 -1.92 -7.76 15.88
C SER A 62 -1.33 -9.15 15.63
N ALA A 63 -1.07 -9.50 14.37
CA ALA A 63 -0.43 -10.75 13.98
C ALA A 63 1.01 -10.86 14.50
N SER A 64 1.73 -9.75 14.64
CA SER A 64 3.11 -9.73 15.15
C SER A 64 3.22 -9.89 16.67
N LEU A 65 2.13 -9.65 17.41
CA LEU A 65 2.12 -9.79 18.87
C LEU A 65 1.86 -11.23 19.33
N GLU A 66 1.19 -12.03 18.51
CA GLU A 66 0.76 -13.38 18.87
C GLU A 66 1.78 -14.44 18.41
N VAL A 67 2.31 -15.23 19.33
CA VAL A 67 3.38 -16.22 19.05
C VAL A 67 2.97 -17.22 17.98
N ASN A 68 1.74 -17.73 18.04
CA ASN A 68 1.23 -18.69 17.07
C ASN A 68 1.17 -18.11 15.65
N SER A 69 0.79 -16.84 15.54
CA SER A 69 0.76 -16.11 14.28
C SER A 69 2.18 -15.89 13.74
N VAL A 70 3.10 -15.41 14.58
CA VAL A 70 4.51 -15.21 14.20
C VAL A 70 5.15 -16.53 13.74
N THR A 71 4.94 -17.63 14.47
CA THR A 71 5.45 -18.95 14.09
C THR A 71 4.82 -19.44 12.78
N PHE A 72 3.52 -19.28 12.61
CA PHE A 72 2.81 -19.68 11.39
C PHE A 72 3.35 -18.95 10.16
N PHE A 73 3.34 -17.61 10.18
CA PHE A 73 3.81 -16.80 9.05
C PHE A 73 5.31 -16.91 8.84
N GLY A 74 6.10 -17.02 9.92
CA GLY A 74 7.55 -17.25 9.86
C GLY A 74 7.93 -18.60 9.24
N THR A 75 7.05 -19.61 9.35
CA THR A 75 7.23 -20.92 8.70
C THR A 75 6.77 -20.89 7.24
N LEU A 76 5.69 -20.18 6.95
CA LEU A 76 5.09 -20.11 5.61
C LEU A 76 5.88 -19.20 4.65
N GLU A 77 6.45 -18.11 5.13
CA GLU A 77 7.19 -17.13 4.30
C GLU A 77 8.40 -17.74 3.57
N PRO A 78 9.25 -18.59 4.18
CA PRO A 78 10.31 -19.29 3.45
C PRO A 78 9.80 -20.19 2.32
N CYS A 79 8.71 -20.93 2.54
CA CYS A 79 8.09 -21.75 1.49
C CYS A 79 7.61 -20.87 0.33
N TYR A 80 6.93 -19.76 0.65
CA TYR A 80 6.48 -18.80 -0.34
C TYR A 80 7.66 -18.21 -1.14
N SER A 81 8.71 -17.77 -0.45
CA SER A 81 9.91 -17.19 -1.04
C SER A 81 10.63 -18.20 -1.97
N PHE A 82 10.71 -19.47 -1.58
CA PHE A 82 11.30 -20.53 -2.40
C PHE A 82 10.62 -20.66 -3.77
N PHE A 83 9.29 -20.79 -3.79
CA PHE A 83 8.54 -20.94 -5.05
C PHE A 83 8.54 -19.67 -5.90
N ARG A 84 8.67 -18.50 -5.29
CA ARG A 84 8.67 -17.23 -6.02
C ARG A 84 10.01 -16.80 -6.58
N THR A 85 11.11 -17.17 -5.93
CA THR A 85 12.46 -16.74 -6.34
C THR A 85 13.17 -17.79 -7.18
N SER A 86 12.78 -19.07 -7.06
CA SER A 86 13.32 -20.15 -7.87
C SER A 86 12.56 -20.27 -9.18
N THR A 87 13.27 -20.17 -10.31
CA THR A 87 12.71 -20.46 -11.65
C THR A 87 12.19 -21.88 -11.72
N TYR A 88 12.95 -22.84 -11.20
CA TYR A 88 12.54 -24.24 -11.10
C TYR A 88 11.33 -24.43 -10.17
N GLY A 89 11.31 -23.74 -9.02
CA GLY A 89 10.17 -23.77 -8.10
C GLY A 89 8.89 -23.26 -8.75
N LEU A 90 8.99 -22.18 -9.53
CA LEU A 90 7.86 -21.63 -10.28
C LEU A 90 7.37 -22.61 -11.36
N GLU A 91 8.26 -23.21 -12.14
CA GLU A 91 7.92 -24.22 -13.15
C GLU A 91 7.19 -25.43 -12.54
N VAL A 92 7.68 -25.93 -11.40
CA VAL A 92 7.03 -27.03 -10.67
C VAL A 92 5.64 -26.61 -10.21
N LEU A 93 5.47 -25.40 -9.69
CA LEU A 93 4.18 -24.90 -9.24
C LEU A 93 3.20 -24.76 -10.42
N GLU A 94 3.65 -24.19 -11.53
CA GLU A 94 2.87 -24.04 -12.76
C GLU A 94 2.44 -25.39 -13.33
N SER A 95 3.30 -26.41 -13.25
CA SER A 95 2.97 -27.78 -13.66
C SER A 95 1.79 -28.39 -12.89
N THR A 96 1.49 -27.90 -11.69
CA THR A 96 0.32 -28.33 -10.90
C THR A 96 -0.98 -27.61 -11.28
N GLY A 97 -0.92 -26.64 -12.20
CA GLY A 97 -2.04 -25.77 -12.56
C GLY A 97 -2.44 -24.78 -11.47
N LYS A 98 -1.62 -24.60 -10.43
CA LYS A 98 -1.85 -23.68 -9.32
C LYS A 98 -0.93 -22.47 -9.43
N GLY A 99 -1.40 -21.32 -8.94
CA GLY A 99 -0.62 -20.08 -8.90
C GLY A 99 -0.42 -19.60 -7.46
N LEU A 100 0.73 -19.01 -7.19
CA LEU A 100 1.06 -18.40 -5.90
C LEU A 100 1.14 -16.89 -6.08
N LYS A 101 0.11 -16.17 -5.61
CA LYS A 101 0.06 -14.71 -5.64
C LYS A 101 -0.01 -14.18 -4.22
N ARG A 102 0.78 -13.16 -3.89
CA ARG A 102 0.51 -12.36 -2.69
C ARG A 102 -0.72 -11.51 -2.98
N ILE A 103 -1.79 -11.73 -2.21
CA ILE A 103 -3.00 -10.90 -2.25
C ILE A 103 -2.65 -9.44 -1.88
N GLN A 104 -1.59 -9.24 -1.09
CA GLN A 104 -1.11 -7.94 -0.65
C GLN A 104 -0.33 -7.17 -1.72
N ASP A 105 0.20 -7.85 -2.75
CA ASP A 105 0.96 -7.23 -3.84
C ASP A 105 0.02 -6.58 -4.88
N THR A 106 -1.22 -6.23 -4.51
CA THR A 106 -2.16 -5.46 -5.35
C THR A 106 -1.83 -3.97 -5.31
N ARG A 107 -0.58 -3.64 -5.67
CA ARG A 107 -0.14 -2.29 -6.05
C ARG A 107 0.22 -2.27 -7.52
#